data_AF-A0A9E7IUC4-F1
#
_entry.id   AF-A0A9E7IUC4-F1
#
_cell.length_a   1.000
_cell.length_b   1.000
_cell.length_c   1.000
_cell.angle_alpha   90.00
_cell.angle_beta   90.00
_cell.angle_gamma   90.00
#
_symmetry.space_group_name_H-M   'P 1'
#
loop_
_entity.id
_entity.type
_entity.pdbx_description
1 polymer ?
#
loop_
_entity_poly.entity_id
_entity_poly.type
_entity_poly.pdbx_seq_one_letter_code
_entity_poly.pdbx_strand_id
1 'polypeptide(L)'
;MGTDTESKLICGVNAVQNPTDHYQIPALMNQILVNLQIKPQKISADTIYSTLANLRYLDNLGITALIPTLQQNRENSGKQPDNPFAIDYFVFDEYKNVFICPNNKELTLDGAYPAPQEKERGNKIKLVYSNYFACKNCEYKGICYNKNHRTITRYVHEVSYKTERLMSTEEGIKEYKKHSKTVEAHNGTFKNVYHYDKLPITGLKRVQNLMYTIVAAYNLIRLFNLIKEHNLDLHSVISSIRFVSTS
;
A
#
# COMPACT_ATOMS: atom_id res chain seq x y z
N MET A 1 -7.71 9.38 -2.66
CA MET A 1 -8.71 9.80 -1.64
C MET A 1 -8.58 8.89 -0.44
N GLY A 2 -8.79 9.39 0.77
CA GLY A 2 -8.77 8.60 2.00
C GLY A 2 -10.18 8.43 2.52
N THR A 3 -10.56 7.19 2.85
CA THR A 3 -11.93 6.82 3.20
C THR A 3 -11.91 6.02 4.49
N ASP A 4 -12.82 6.35 5.41
CA ASP A 4 -13.06 5.55 6.59
C ASP A 4 -13.74 4.23 6.22
N THR A 5 -13.25 3.14 6.77
CA THR A 5 -13.68 1.81 6.33
C THR A 5 -15.04 1.43 6.89
N GLU A 6 -15.43 1.94 8.04
CA GLU A 6 -16.71 1.58 8.68
C GLU A 6 -17.84 2.44 8.12
N SER A 7 -17.73 3.75 8.27
CA SER A 7 -18.74 4.72 7.83
C SER A 7 -18.82 4.87 6.31
N LYS A 8 -17.74 4.53 5.59
CA LYS A 8 -17.59 4.82 4.15
C LYS A 8 -17.58 6.32 3.84
N LEU A 9 -17.30 7.16 4.83
CA LEU A 9 -17.13 8.60 4.63
C LEU A 9 -15.71 8.89 4.13
N ILE A 10 -15.59 9.87 3.24
CA ILE A 10 -14.30 10.32 2.75
C ILE A 10 -13.72 11.34 3.73
N CYS A 11 -12.54 11.04 4.25
CA CYS A 11 -11.87 11.83 5.28
C CYS A 11 -10.84 12.80 4.69
N GLY A 12 -10.41 12.59 3.45
CA GLY A 12 -9.46 13.45 2.76
C GLY A 12 -9.43 13.23 1.26
N VAL A 13 -9.14 14.30 0.53
CA VAL A 13 -8.96 14.27 -0.93
C VAL A 13 -7.87 15.23 -1.33
N ASN A 14 -6.88 14.70 -2.04
CA ASN A 14 -5.76 15.44 -2.57
C ASN A 14 -5.60 15.10 -4.05
N ALA A 15 -5.75 16.09 -4.91
CA ALA A 15 -5.44 16.02 -6.33
C ALA A 15 -3.93 16.23 -6.48
N VAL A 16 -3.28 15.39 -7.28
CA VAL A 16 -1.82 15.42 -7.47
C VAL A 16 -1.50 15.46 -8.96
N GLN A 17 -0.49 16.25 -9.33
CA GLN A 17 0.08 16.27 -10.68
C GLN A 17 1.32 15.38 -10.80
N ASN A 18 1.94 15.05 -9.67
CA ASN A 18 3.17 14.27 -9.66
C ASN A 18 2.86 12.80 -9.95
N PRO A 19 3.50 12.19 -10.96
CA PRO A 19 3.35 10.77 -11.28
C PRO A 19 4.01 9.86 -10.23
N THR A 20 4.79 10.44 -9.31
CA THR A 20 5.54 9.70 -8.30
C THR A 20 4.76 9.60 -6.99
N ASP A 21 4.33 8.38 -6.64
CA ASP A 21 3.48 8.10 -5.47
C ASP A 21 4.19 8.19 -4.10
N HIS A 22 5.48 8.53 -4.09
CA HIS A 22 6.35 8.51 -2.90
C HIS A 22 5.90 9.41 -1.74
N TYR A 23 5.15 10.49 -2.02
CA TYR A 23 4.74 11.49 -1.03
C TYR A 23 3.23 11.70 -0.97
N GLN A 24 2.46 10.85 -1.65
CA GLN A 24 1.00 11.01 -1.70
C GLN A 24 0.34 10.61 -0.37
N ILE A 25 0.83 9.58 0.32
CA ILE A 25 0.32 9.19 1.65
C ILE A 25 0.54 10.31 2.68
N PRO A 26 1.75 10.87 2.85
CA PRO A 26 1.96 11.97 3.79
C PRO A 26 1.03 13.17 3.59
N ALA A 27 0.88 13.64 2.35
CA ALA A 27 0.04 14.80 2.05
C ALA A 27 -1.44 14.53 2.38
N LEU A 28 -1.95 13.36 1.96
CA LEU A 28 -3.33 12.97 2.22
C LEU A 28 -3.58 12.69 3.72
N MET A 29 -2.64 12.03 4.41
CA MET A 29 -2.76 11.71 5.83
C MET A 29 -2.75 12.97 6.69
N ASN A 30 -1.87 13.93 6.41
CA ASN A 30 -1.87 15.22 7.12
C ASN A 30 -3.23 15.91 7.01
N GLN A 31 -3.86 15.90 5.83
CA GLN A 31 -5.20 16.44 5.64
C GLN A 31 -6.25 15.67 6.46
N ILE A 32 -6.19 14.34 6.48
CA ILE A 32 -7.11 13.50 7.28
C ILE A 32 -6.97 13.80 8.78
N LEU A 33 -5.74 13.93 9.27
CA LEU A 33 -5.48 14.23 10.68
C LEU A 33 -6.04 15.60 11.09
N VAL A 34 -5.91 16.60 10.22
CA VAL A 34 -6.52 17.93 10.42
C VAL A 34 -8.05 17.84 10.42
N ASN A 35 -8.64 17.12 9.47
CA ASN A 35 -10.09 17.02 9.31
C ASN A 35 -10.76 16.25 10.45
N LEU A 36 -10.19 15.11 10.85
CA LEU A 36 -10.81 14.22 11.82
C LEU A 36 -10.42 14.55 13.26
N GLN A 37 -9.27 15.20 13.48
CA GLN A 37 -8.62 15.33 14.80
C GLN A 37 -8.43 13.98 15.52
N ILE A 38 -8.49 12.88 14.75
CA ILE A 38 -8.35 11.51 15.22
C ILE A 38 -7.29 10.86 14.34
N LYS A 39 -6.36 10.15 14.97
CA LYS A 39 -5.33 9.39 14.27
C LYS A 39 -5.82 7.97 13.99
N PRO A 40 -5.88 7.52 12.73
CA PRO A 40 -6.24 6.14 12.42
C PRO A 40 -5.18 5.17 12.94
N GLN A 41 -5.58 3.99 13.38
CA GLN A 41 -4.65 2.96 13.86
C GLN A 41 -3.99 2.20 12.71
N LYS A 42 -4.73 1.98 11.62
CA LYS A 42 -4.30 1.25 10.44
C LYS A 42 -4.66 2.01 9.16
N ILE A 43 -3.86 1.85 8.12
CA ILE A 43 -4.13 2.34 6.77
C ILE A 43 -3.93 1.20 5.77
N SER A 44 -4.86 1.05 4.84
CA SER A 44 -4.73 0.16 3.69
C SER A 44 -4.48 0.97 2.43
N ALA A 45 -3.53 0.55 1.60
CA ALA A 45 -3.24 1.18 0.32
C ALA A 45 -2.71 0.16 -0.69
N ASP A 46 -2.73 0.54 -1.97
CA ASP A 46 -2.21 -0.29 -3.06
C ASP A 46 -0.69 -0.46 -2.98
N THR A 47 -0.18 -1.54 -3.59
CA THR A 47 1.25 -1.87 -3.66
C THR A 47 2.13 -0.71 -4.14
N ILE A 48 1.63 0.15 -5.03
CA ILE A 48 2.38 1.32 -5.54
C ILE A 48 2.81 2.27 -4.39
N TYR A 49 2.07 2.26 -3.28
CA TYR A 49 2.38 3.05 -2.10
C TYR A 49 3.36 2.39 -1.13
N SER A 50 3.82 1.15 -1.39
CA SER A 50 4.75 0.36 -0.56
C SER A 50 6.20 0.87 -0.61
N THR A 51 6.37 2.19 -0.61
CA THR A 51 7.67 2.87 -0.67
C THR A 51 8.20 3.05 0.75
N LEU A 52 9.52 3.02 0.93
CA LEU A 52 10.10 3.19 2.25
C LEU A 52 9.75 4.56 2.88
N ALA A 53 9.65 5.62 2.06
CA ALA A 53 9.26 6.94 2.55
C ALA A 53 7.86 6.94 3.16
N ASN A 54 6.87 6.37 2.46
CA ASN A 54 5.51 6.23 2.97
C ASN A 54 5.45 5.36 4.24
N LEU A 55 6.13 4.20 4.23
CA LEU A 55 6.12 3.28 5.36
C LEU A 55 6.77 3.90 6.60
N ARG A 56 7.90 4.60 6.45
CA ARG A 56 8.55 5.32 7.56
C ARG A 56 7.66 6.43 8.11
N TYR A 57 7.01 7.20 7.24
CA TYR A 57 6.09 8.25 7.68
C TYR A 57 4.95 7.68 8.53
N LEU A 58 4.35 6.57 8.10
CA LEU A 58 3.28 5.91 8.84
C LEU A 58 3.76 5.33 10.17
N ASP A 59 4.90 4.64 10.17
CA ASP A 59 5.49 4.05 11.38
C ASP A 59 5.91 5.11 12.40
N ASN A 60 6.46 6.25 11.95
CA ASN A 60 6.75 7.41 12.80
C ASN A 60 5.49 8.00 13.46
N LEU A 61 4.34 7.91 12.80
CA LEU A 61 3.06 8.30 13.37
C LEU A 61 2.45 7.20 14.25
N GLY A 62 3.05 6.01 14.31
CA GLY A 62 2.50 4.84 14.99
C GLY A 62 1.26 4.28 14.29
N ILE A 63 1.14 4.48 12.97
CA ILE A 63 0.05 3.97 12.14
C ILE A 63 0.52 2.70 11.44
N THR A 64 -0.23 1.61 11.59
CA THR A 64 0.13 0.33 10.94
C THR A 64 -0.24 0.35 9.46
N ALA A 65 0.74 0.07 8.60
CA ALA A 65 0.53 -0.03 7.16
C ALA A 65 0.06 -1.44 6.77
N LEU A 66 -1.07 -1.53 6.07
CA LEU A 66 -1.57 -2.72 5.39
C LEU A 66 -1.37 -2.53 3.88
N ILE A 67 -0.12 -2.66 3.44
CA ILE A 67 0.27 -2.43 2.04
C ILE A 67 1.08 -3.64 1.58
N PRO A 68 0.53 -4.50 0.69
CA PRO A 68 1.25 -5.67 0.21
C PRO A 68 2.37 -5.26 -0.74
N THR A 69 3.45 -6.03 -0.73
CA THR A 69 4.48 -5.95 -1.78
C THR A 69 3.91 -6.42 -3.14
N LEU A 70 4.62 -6.16 -4.23
CA LEU A 70 4.20 -6.60 -5.56
C LEU A 70 4.11 -8.12 -5.67
N GLN A 71 5.05 -8.82 -5.06
CA GLN A 71 5.06 -10.27 -4.99
C GLN A 71 3.82 -10.77 -4.23
N GLN A 72 3.58 -10.28 -3.00
CA GLN A 72 2.40 -10.65 -2.21
C GLN A 72 1.08 -10.34 -2.92
N ASN A 73 1.01 -9.24 -3.67
CA ASN A 73 -0.19 -8.90 -4.45
C ASN A 73 -0.42 -9.87 -5.63
N ARG A 74 0.64 -10.29 -6.32
CA ARG A 74 0.55 -11.31 -7.39
C ARG A 74 0.14 -12.67 -6.84
N GLU A 75 0.72 -13.09 -5.72
CA GLU A 75 0.35 -14.31 -5.01
C GLU A 75 -1.13 -14.31 -4.62
N ASN A 76 -1.62 -13.21 -4.03
CA ASN A 76 -3.01 -13.09 -3.60
C ASN A 76 -4.02 -12.99 -4.75
N SER A 77 -3.61 -12.48 -5.92
CA SER A 77 -4.50 -12.29 -7.08
C SER A 77 -4.49 -13.48 -8.06
N GLY A 78 -3.63 -14.48 -7.85
CA GLY A 78 -3.48 -15.62 -8.76
C GLY A 78 -2.79 -15.28 -10.10
N LYS A 79 -2.27 -14.05 -10.26
CA LYS A 79 -1.53 -13.61 -11.46
C LYS A 79 -0.07 -14.06 -11.36
N GLN A 80 0.13 -15.36 -11.43
CA GLN A 80 1.45 -15.95 -11.29
C GLN A 80 2.29 -15.79 -12.57
N PRO A 81 3.61 -15.61 -12.47
CA PRO A 81 4.48 -15.54 -13.65
C PRO A 81 4.57 -16.89 -14.39
N ASP A 82 4.63 -16.85 -15.73
CA ASP A 82 4.78 -18.06 -16.55
C ASP A 82 6.12 -18.79 -16.33
N ASN A 83 7.19 -18.05 -16.02
CA ASN A 83 8.49 -18.64 -15.74
C ASN A 83 8.48 -19.33 -14.37
N PRO A 84 8.67 -20.67 -14.29
CA PRO A 84 8.64 -21.41 -13.02
C PRO A 84 9.78 -21.04 -12.05
N PHE A 85 10.80 -20.31 -12.52
CA PHE A 85 11.88 -19.76 -11.71
C PHE A 85 11.80 -18.23 -11.54
N ALA A 86 10.62 -17.64 -11.69
CA ALA A 86 10.36 -16.29 -11.21
C ALA A 86 10.60 -16.20 -9.69
N ILE A 87 10.97 -15.01 -9.21
CA ILE A 87 11.28 -14.79 -7.77
C ILE A 87 10.08 -15.12 -6.87
N ASP A 88 8.87 -14.96 -7.39
CA ASP A 88 7.60 -15.25 -6.73
C ASP A 88 7.48 -16.73 -6.28
N TYR A 89 8.26 -17.64 -6.88
CA TYR A 89 8.29 -19.06 -6.50
C TYR A 89 9.45 -19.44 -5.57
N PHE A 90 10.24 -18.47 -5.10
CA PHE A 90 11.28 -18.72 -4.11
C PHE A 90 10.72 -18.45 -2.72
N VAL A 91 10.87 -19.44 -1.84
CA VAL A 91 10.38 -19.34 -0.46
C VAL A 91 11.50 -18.85 0.43
N PHE A 92 11.27 -17.79 1.21
CA PHE A 92 12.23 -17.36 2.22
C PHE A 92 11.96 -18.09 3.54
N ASP A 93 12.91 -18.92 3.97
CA ASP A 93 12.90 -19.55 5.29
C ASP A 93 13.57 -18.58 6.27
N GLU A 94 12.76 -17.90 7.10
CA GLU A 94 13.24 -16.93 8.09
C GLU A 94 14.12 -17.57 9.17
N TYR A 95 13.84 -18.82 9.56
CA TYR A 95 14.57 -19.51 10.63
C TYR A 95 15.99 -19.86 10.19
N LYS A 96 16.14 -20.36 8.96
CA LYS A 96 17.44 -20.67 8.37
C LYS A 96 18.12 -19.44 7.73
N ASN A 97 17.38 -18.36 7.51
CA ASN A 97 17.82 -17.20 6.73
C ASN A 97 18.33 -17.60 5.34
N VAL A 98 17.53 -18.39 4.61
CA VAL A 98 17.84 -18.84 3.24
C VAL A 98 16.64 -18.66 2.32
N PHE A 99 16.92 -18.56 1.02
CA PHE A 99 15.89 -18.73 0.00
C PHE A 99 15.91 -20.17 -0.52
N ILE A 100 14.75 -20.82 -0.55
CA ILE A 100 14.56 -22.13 -1.15
C ILE A 100 14.05 -21.91 -2.58
N CYS A 101 14.80 -22.39 -3.56
CA CYS A 101 14.39 -22.31 -4.96
C CYS A 101 13.34 -23.37 -5.33
N PRO A 102 12.65 -23.23 -6.48
CA PRO A 102 11.68 -24.23 -6.97
C PRO A 102 12.24 -25.65 -7.15
N ASN A 103 13.57 -25.79 -7.29
CA ASN A 103 14.26 -27.09 -7.31
C ASN A 103 14.77 -27.55 -5.92
N ASN A 104 14.18 -27.03 -4.85
CA ASN A 104 14.49 -27.38 -3.45
C ASN A 104 15.98 -27.20 -3.07
N LYS A 105 16.68 -26.25 -3.70
CA LYS A 105 18.05 -25.88 -3.30
C LYS A 105 18.03 -24.59 -2.50
N GLU A 106 18.82 -24.57 -1.43
CA GLU A 106 18.96 -23.40 -0.56
C GLU A 106 19.98 -22.41 -1.14
N LEU A 107 19.61 -21.14 -1.16
CA LEU A 107 20.44 -19.98 -1.47
C LEU A 107 20.72 -19.27 -0.14
N THR A 108 21.95 -19.36 0.33
CA THR A 108 22.39 -18.78 1.61
C THR A 108 22.77 -17.32 1.45
N LEU A 109 22.82 -16.59 2.56
CA LEU A 109 23.33 -15.21 2.56
C LEU A 109 24.80 -15.20 2.14
N ASP A 110 25.08 -14.59 1.00
CA ASP A 110 26.41 -14.42 0.41
C ASP A 110 27.08 -13.14 0.93
N GLY A 111 26.29 -12.08 1.16
CA GLY A 111 26.82 -10.85 1.74
C GLY A 111 25.75 -9.82 2.11
N ALA A 112 26.13 -8.95 3.05
CA ALA A 112 25.36 -7.78 3.48
C ALA A 112 26.18 -6.52 3.23
N TYR A 113 25.61 -5.57 2.50
CA TYR A 113 26.29 -4.35 2.08
C TYR A 113 25.43 -3.12 2.39
N PRO A 114 26.05 -1.96 2.66
CA PRO A 114 25.33 -0.70 2.62
C PRO A 114 24.66 -0.53 1.25
N ALA A 115 23.35 -0.25 1.22
CA ALA A 115 22.72 0.15 -0.03
C ALA A 115 23.23 1.54 -0.43
N PRO A 116 23.31 1.85 -1.74
CA PRO A 116 23.60 3.22 -2.19
C PRO A 116 22.65 4.19 -1.50
N GLN A 117 23.19 5.25 -0.89
CA GLN A 117 22.38 6.34 -0.35
C GLN A 117 21.71 7.06 -1.51
N GLU A 118 20.47 6.72 -1.79
CA GLU A 118 19.60 7.64 -2.51
C GLU A 118 19.14 8.67 -1.49
N LYS A 119 19.33 9.95 -1.80
CA LYS A 119 19.20 11.12 -0.88
C LYS A 119 17.87 11.18 -0.10
N GLU A 120 16.88 10.38 -0.45
CA GLU A 120 15.54 10.32 0.14
C GLU A 120 15.12 8.91 0.61
N ARG A 121 15.97 7.88 0.47
CA ARG A 121 15.56 6.46 0.61
C ARG A 121 16.10 5.73 1.84
N GLY A 122 16.62 6.44 2.84
CA GLY A 122 17.05 5.85 4.11
C GLY A 122 18.21 4.85 3.98
N ASN A 123 18.72 4.39 5.12
CA ASN A 123 19.82 3.43 5.17
C ASN A 123 19.27 2.01 5.01
N LYS A 124 18.99 1.60 3.75
CA LYS A 124 18.68 0.19 3.47
C LYS A 124 19.95 -0.65 3.54
N ILE A 125 19.81 -1.91 3.93
CA ILE A 125 20.86 -2.91 3.79
C ILE A 125 20.56 -3.72 2.53
N LYS A 126 21.56 -3.85 1.65
CA LYS A 126 21.51 -4.74 0.50
C LYS A 126 21.97 -6.13 0.96
N LEU A 127 21.07 -7.09 0.99
CA LEU A 127 21.35 -8.51 1.25
C LEU A 127 21.39 -9.25 -0.08
N VAL A 128 22.41 -10.08 -0.26
CA VAL A 128 22.60 -10.89 -1.47
C VAL A 128 22.59 -12.36 -1.06
N TYR A 129 21.73 -13.15 -1.70
CA TYR A 129 21.61 -14.58 -1.49
C TYR A 129 21.98 -15.32 -2.76
N SER A 130 22.83 -16.34 -2.63
CA SER A 130 23.31 -17.12 -3.76
C SER A 130 23.74 -18.52 -3.32
N ASN A 131 23.88 -19.44 -4.28
CA ASN A 131 24.55 -20.71 -4.05
C ASN A 131 25.20 -21.17 -5.35
N TYR A 132 26.50 -20.85 -5.51
CA TYR A 132 27.25 -21.21 -6.72
C TYR A 132 27.33 -22.72 -6.92
N PHE A 133 27.59 -23.50 -5.86
CA PHE A 133 27.77 -24.96 -5.98
C PHE A 133 26.48 -25.66 -6.40
N ALA A 134 25.34 -25.26 -5.84
CA ALA A 134 24.04 -25.79 -6.26
C ALA A 134 23.69 -25.39 -7.70
N CYS A 135 24.10 -24.21 -8.15
CA CYS A 135 23.80 -23.73 -9.51
C CYS A 135 24.80 -24.24 -10.57
N LYS A 136 26.07 -24.51 -10.25
CA LYS A 136 27.11 -24.75 -11.25
C LYS A 136 26.74 -25.83 -12.28
N ASN A 137 26.11 -26.92 -11.82
CA ASN A 137 25.68 -28.05 -12.64
C ASN A 137 24.14 -28.22 -12.69
N CYS A 138 23.40 -27.14 -12.44
CA CYS A 138 21.93 -27.18 -12.41
C CYS A 138 21.36 -27.30 -13.83
N GLU A 139 20.43 -28.23 -14.03
CA GLU A 139 19.74 -28.48 -15.30
C GLU A 139 18.88 -27.29 -15.78
N TYR A 140 18.49 -26.41 -14.87
CA TYR A 140 17.64 -25.24 -15.15
C TYR A 140 18.43 -23.98 -15.55
N LYS A 141 19.70 -24.13 -15.93
CA LYS A 141 20.49 -23.04 -16.52
C LYS A 141 19.82 -22.54 -17.81
N GLY A 142 19.79 -21.22 -18.01
CA GLY A 142 19.10 -20.57 -19.13
C GLY A 142 17.62 -20.25 -18.87
N ILE A 143 16.97 -20.97 -17.94
CA ILE A 143 15.59 -20.65 -17.48
C ILE A 143 15.63 -19.90 -16.15
N CYS A 144 16.40 -20.39 -15.19
CA CYS A 144 16.52 -19.82 -13.84
C CYS A 144 17.55 -18.68 -13.76
N TYR A 145 18.69 -18.84 -14.45
CA TYR A 145 19.80 -17.86 -14.48
C TYR A 145 20.63 -18.04 -15.75
N ASN A 146 21.29 -16.97 -16.21
CA ASN A 146 22.02 -16.96 -17.49
C ASN A 146 23.54 -16.96 -17.36
N LYS A 147 24.11 -16.46 -16.26
CA LYS A 147 25.56 -16.33 -16.07
C LYS A 147 26.11 -17.46 -15.20
N ASN A 148 26.44 -17.14 -13.95
CA ASN A 148 27.16 -18.06 -13.06
C ASN A 148 26.20 -18.87 -12.18
N HIS A 149 25.28 -18.18 -11.51
CA HIS A 149 24.33 -18.77 -10.58
C HIS A 149 23.13 -17.83 -10.40
N ARG A 150 22.06 -18.32 -9.76
CA ARG A 150 20.92 -17.49 -9.35
C ARG A 150 21.32 -16.62 -8.15
N THR A 151 21.06 -15.32 -8.26
CA THR A 151 21.31 -14.35 -7.19
C THR A 151 20.00 -13.65 -6.85
N ILE A 152 19.65 -13.60 -5.57
CA ILE A 152 18.51 -12.84 -5.06
C ILE A 152 19.04 -11.67 -4.25
N THR A 153 18.62 -10.46 -4.61
CA THR A 153 18.99 -9.25 -3.87
C THR A 153 17.76 -8.69 -3.16
N ARG A 154 17.85 -8.50 -1.85
CA ARG A 154 16.84 -7.78 -1.05
C ARG A 154 17.42 -6.48 -0.55
N TYR A 155 16.62 -5.43 -0.61
CA TYR A 155 16.92 -4.16 0.06
C TYR A 155 16.04 -4.06 1.30
N VAL A 156 16.62 -4.33 2.46
CA VAL A 156 15.87 -4.46 3.71
C VAL A 156 16.01 -3.19 4.53
N HIS A 157 14.87 -2.73 5.04
CA HIS A 157 14.76 -1.76 6.12
C HIS A 157 13.73 -2.32 7.09
N GLU A 158 13.94 -2.10 8.38
CA GLU A 158 13.11 -2.65 9.46
C GLU A 158 11.60 -2.45 9.22
N VAL A 159 11.16 -1.20 8.98
CA VAL A 159 9.74 -0.90 8.70
C VAL A 159 9.15 -1.63 7.49
N SER A 160 9.94 -1.80 6.42
CA SER A 160 9.49 -2.52 5.22
C SER A 160 9.34 -4.00 5.53
N TYR A 161 10.29 -4.58 6.27
CA TYR A 161 10.23 -5.97 6.70
C TYR A 161 9.07 -6.24 7.65
N LYS A 162 8.82 -5.35 8.62
CA LYS A 162 7.68 -5.40 9.53
C LYS A 162 6.34 -5.40 8.78
N THR A 163 6.21 -4.54 7.77
CA THR A 163 5.01 -4.46 6.92
C THR A 163 4.84 -5.72 6.07
N GLU A 164 5.91 -6.17 5.43
CA GLU A 164 5.93 -7.41 4.62
C GLU A 164 5.48 -8.61 5.46
N ARG A 165 6.05 -8.79 6.66
CA ARG A 165 5.67 -9.88 7.58
C ARG A 165 4.20 -9.84 7.97
N LEU A 166 3.69 -8.66 8.33
CA LEU A 166 2.26 -8.50 8.65
C LEU A 166 1.39 -8.94 7.48
N MET A 167 1.74 -8.53 6.26
CA MET A 167 1.01 -8.86 5.04
C MET A 167 1.15 -10.34 4.61
N SER A 168 2.08 -11.09 5.18
CA SER A 168 2.19 -12.54 5.01
C SER A 168 1.35 -13.34 6.02
N THR A 169 0.79 -12.70 7.05
CA THR A 169 -0.09 -13.37 8.03
C THR A 169 -1.53 -13.45 7.52
N GLU A 170 -2.27 -14.47 7.97
CA GLU A 170 -3.70 -14.56 7.71
C GLU A 170 -4.47 -13.33 8.20
N GLU A 171 -4.09 -12.78 9.35
CA GLU A 171 -4.69 -11.56 9.91
C GLU A 171 -4.49 -10.36 9.00
N GLY A 172 -3.24 -10.09 8.58
CA GLY A 172 -2.92 -8.98 7.70
C GLY A 172 -3.64 -9.07 6.35
N ILE A 173 -3.68 -10.27 5.76
CA ILE A 173 -4.40 -10.53 4.51
C ILE A 173 -5.91 -10.31 4.69
N LYS A 174 -6.49 -10.84 5.77
CA LYS A 174 -7.93 -10.70 6.06
C LYS A 174 -8.31 -9.23 6.25
N GLU A 175 -7.51 -8.48 7.00
CA GLU A 175 -7.75 -7.06 7.24
C GLU A 175 -7.64 -6.28 5.93
N TYR A 176 -6.56 -6.45 5.17
CA TYR A 176 -6.38 -5.82 3.85
C TYR A 176 -7.56 -6.09 2.90
N LYS A 177 -8.08 -7.32 2.87
CA LYS A 177 -9.25 -7.70 2.04
C LYS A 177 -10.54 -6.96 2.43
N LYS A 178 -10.77 -6.66 3.71
CA LYS A 178 -11.92 -5.82 4.14
C LYS A 178 -11.82 -4.42 3.55
N HIS A 179 -10.62 -3.86 3.53
CA HIS A 179 -10.36 -2.51 3.05
C HIS A 179 -10.37 -2.41 1.52
N SER A 180 -9.82 -3.41 0.81
CA SER A 180 -9.77 -3.44 -0.66
C SER A 180 -11.17 -3.34 -1.29
N LYS A 181 -12.15 -4.11 -0.80
CA LYS A 181 -13.55 -4.03 -1.27
C LYS A 181 -14.15 -2.63 -1.10
N THR A 182 -13.76 -1.94 -0.04
CA THR A 182 -14.25 -0.59 0.25
C THR A 182 -13.67 0.41 -0.75
N VAL A 183 -12.37 0.40 -0.96
CA VAL A 183 -11.68 1.32 -1.88
C VAL A 183 -12.16 1.11 -3.32
N GLU A 184 -12.30 -0.15 -3.76
CA GLU A 184 -12.74 -0.47 -5.13
C GLU A 184 -14.17 0.01 -5.40
N ALA A 185 -15.10 -0.22 -4.46
CA ALA A 185 -16.47 0.27 -4.58
C ALA A 185 -16.54 1.81 -4.63
N HIS A 186 -15.72 2.51 -3.83
CA HIS A 186 -15.65 3.98 -3.85
C HIS A 186 -15.08 4.49 -5.16
N ASN A 187 -13.94 3.95 -5.61
CA ASN A 187 -13.33 4.36 -6.87
C ASN A 187 -14.29 4.10 -8.04
N GLY A 188 -15.00 2.97 -8.06
CA GLY A 188 -16.04 2.67 -9.04
C GLY A 188 -17.19 3.70 -9.01
N THR A 189 -17.69 4.04 -7.83
CA THR A 189 -18.74 5.06 -7.66
C THR A 189 -18.28 6.43 -8.14
N PHE A 190 -17.09 6.88 -7.73
CA PHE A 190 -16.53 8.16 -8.14
C PHE A 190 -16.31 8.23 -9.64
N LYS A 191 -15.81 7.15 -10.25
CA LYS A 191 -15.57 7.08 -11.69
C LYS A 191 -16.87 7.05 -12.51
N ASN A 192 -17.82 6.20 -12.11
CA ASN A 192 -19.00 5.92 -12.93
C ASN A 192 -20.16 6.88 -12.66
N VAL A 193 -20.29 7.41 -11.43
CA VAL A 193 -21.39 8.32 -11.06
C VAL A 193 -20.93 9.78 -11.12
N TYR A 194 -19.76 10.08 -10.57
CA TYR A 194 -19.27 11.45 -10.45
C TYR A 194 -18.29 11.84 -11.58
N HIS A 195 -17.91 10.89 -12.45
CA HIS A 195 -17.05 11.11 -13.62
C HIS A 195 -15.79 11.92 -13.31
N TYR A 196 -15.19 11.69 -12.13
CA TYR A 196 -14.03 12.46 -11.68
C TYR A 196 -12.77 12.26 -12.55
N ASP A 197 -12.76 11.25 -13.41
CA ASP A 197 -11.71 10.96 -14.40
C ASP A 197 -11.93 11.69 -15.74
N LYS A 198 -13.08 12.34 -15.93
CA LYS A 198 -13.46 13.06 -17.16
C LYS A 198 -13.84 14.52 -16.88
N LEU A 199 -13.16 15.15 -15.93
CA LEU A 199 -13.46 16.52 -15.54
C LEU A 199 -13.17 17.49 -16.70
N PRO A 200 -14.12 18.37 -17.08
CA PRO A 200 -13.95 19.31 -18.19
C PRO A 200 -13.12 20.54 -17.80
N ILE A 201 -12.36 20.46 -16.70
CA ILE A 201 -11.58 21.55 -16.14
C ILE A 201 -10.12 21.16 -16.01
N THR A 202 -9.25 22.14 -16.22
CA THR A 202 -7.81 21.98 -16.06
C THR A 202 -7.28 22.93 -14.99
N GLY A 203 -6.09 22.61 -14.47
CA GLY A 203 -5.44 23.35 -13.39
C GLY A 203 -5.71 22.74 -12.01
N LEU A 204 -4.62 22.45 -11.28
CA LEU A 204 -4.64 21.68 -10.03
C LEU A 204 -5.60 22.26 -8.99
N LYS A 205 -5.56 23.57 -8.77
CA LYS A 205 -6.44 24.25 -7.80
C LYS A 205 -7.92 24.12 -8.16
N ARG A 206 -8.26 24.24 -9.45
CA ARG A 206 -9.64 24.12 -9.93
C ARG A 206 -10.15 22.68 -9.76
N VAL A 207 -9.32 21.71 -10.15
CA VAL A 207 -9.60 20.27 -9.97
C VAL A 207 -9.79 19.93 -8.51
N GLN A 208 -8.90 20.42 -7.63
CA GLN A 208 -9.00 20.21 -6.18
C GLN A 208 -10.31 20.75 -5.59
N ASN A 209 -10.73 21.96 -5.97
CA ASN A 209 -11.97 22.56 -5.51
C ASN A 209 -13.21 21.77 -5.99
N LEU A 210 -13.19 21.29 -7.23
CA LEU A 210 -14.26 20.44 -7.75
C LEU A 210 -14.32 19.11 -6.99
N MET A 211 -13.17 18.49 -6.73
CA MET A 211 -13.09 17.27 -5.92
C MET A 211 -13.65 17.47 -4.51
N TYR A 212 -13.39 18.62 -3.86
CA TYR A 212 -14.02 18.93 -2.57
C TYR A 212 -15.53 18.99 -2.65
N THR A 213 -16.07 19.58 -3.71
CA THR A 213 -17.53 19.69 -3.91
C THR A 213 -18.17 18.31 -4.12
N ILE A 214 -17.55 17.47 -4.96
CA ILE A 214 -18.01 16.10 -5.22
C ILE A 214 -17.97 15.27 -3.93
N VAL A 215 -16.86 15.35 -3.19
CA VAL A 215 -16.70 14.63 -1.92
C VAL A 215 -17.70 15.09 -0.87
N ALA A 216 -17.97 16.40 -0.76
CA ALA A 216 -18.97 16.93 0.15
C ALA A 216 -20.37 16.40 -0.18
N ALA A 217 -20.77 16.42 -1.46
CA ALA A 217 -22.05 15.87 -1.90
C ALA A 217 -22.16 14.37 -1.58
N TYR A 218 -21.12 13.59 -1.86
CA TYR A 218 -21.06 12.17 -1.53
C TYR A 218 -21.20 11.93 -0.02
N ASN A 219 -20.43 12.64 0.80
CA ASN A 219 -20.45 12.48 2.26
C ASN A 219 -21.81 12.86 2.85
N LEU A 220 -22.50 13.88 2.35
CA LEU A 220 -23.85 14.23 2.79
C LEU A 220 -24.86 13.12 2.49
N ILE A 221 -24.80 12.54 1.29
CA ILE A 221 -25.66 11.40 0.91
C ILE A 221 -25.35 10.19 1.80
N ARG A 222 -24.06 9.88 2.02
CA ARG A 222 -23.66 8.74 2.87
C ARG A 222 -24.06 8.96 4.32
N LEU A 223 -23.89 10.17 4.86
CA LEU A 223 -24.31 10.52 6.21
C LEU A 223 -25.82 10.32 6.39
N PHE A 224 -26.63 10.77 5.43
CA PHE A 224 -28.07 10.54 5.46
C PHE A 224 -28.43 9.05 5.45
N ASN A 225 -27.72 8.25 4.66
CA ASN A 225 -27.92 6.79 4.65
C ASN A 225 -27.52 6.15 5.98
N LEU A 226 -26.42 6.58 6.61
CA LEU A 226 -26.00 6.11 7.94
C LEU A 226 -27.04 6.45 9.01
N ILE A 227 -27.62 7.66 8.96
CA ILE A 227 -28.70 8.06 9.88
C ILE A 227 -29.87 7.09 9.79
N LYS A 228 -30.27 6.70 8.57
CA LYS A 228 -31.34 5.70 8.35
C LYS A 228 -30.93 4.30 8.78
N GLU A 229 -29.75 3.83 8.36
CA GLU A 229 -29.22 2.49 8.67
C GLU A 229 -29.14 2.23 10.18
N HIS A 230 -28.81 3.26 10.96
CA HIS A 230 -28.61 3.17 12.40
C HIS A 230 -29.75 3.78 13.24
N ASN A 231 -30.87 4.19 12.62
CA ASN A 231 -31.99 4.86 13.27
C ASN A 231 -31.56 6.02 14.20
N LEU A 232 -30.63 6.86 13.72
CA LEU A 232 -30.15 8.02 14.47
C LEU A 232 -31.13 9.18 14.38
N ASP A 233 -31.21 9.99 15.43
CA ASP A 233 -31.95 11.24 15.37
C ASP A 233 -31.18 12.29 14.55
N LEU A 234 -31.85 12.85 13.54
CA LEU A 234 -31.25 13.82 12.61
C LEU A 234 -30.81 15.09 13.34
N HIS A 235 -31.61 15.58 14.30
CA HIS A 235 -31.28 16.80 15.03
C HIS A 235 -30.03 16.62 15.88
N SER A 236 -29.92 15.49 16.58
CA SER A 236 -28.74 15.10 17.34
C SER A 236 -27.50 15.07 16.45
N VAL A 237 -27.58 14.41 15.29
CA VAL A 237 -26.47 14.33 14.33
C VAL A 237 -26.05 15.72 13.85
N ILE A 238 -26.99 16.55 13.41
CA ILE A 238 -26.70 17.93 12.98
C ILE A 238 -26.04 18.73 14.10
N SER A 239 -26.55 18.62 15.33
CA SER A 239 -26.01 19.33 16.49
C SER A 239 -24.58 18.89 16.86
N SER A 240 -24.21 17.66 16.49
CA SER A 240 -22.87 17.11 16.71
C SER A 240 -21.84 17.52 15.66
N ILE A 241 -22.28 18.06 14.51
CA ILE A 241 -21.38 18.51 13.44
C ILE A 241 -20.62 19.74 13.94
N ARG A 242 -19.32 19.57 14.18
CA ARG A 242 -18.43 20.67 14.48
C ARG A 242 -17.97 21.31 13.18
N PHE A 243 -18.22 22.60 13.03
CA PHE A 243 -17.58 23.39 11.97
C PHE A 243 -16.09 23.50 12.30
N VAL A 244 -15.26 22.84 11.50
CA VAL A 244 -13.82 23.08 11.51
C VAL A 244 -13.61 24.41 10.80
N SER A 245 -13.57 25.51 11.58
CA SER A 245 -13.16 26.81 11.07
C SER A 245 -11.75 26.67 10.54
N THR A 246 -11.55 26.91 9.26
CA THR A 246 -10.21 27.12 8.71
C THR A 246 -9.73 28.48 9.20
N SER A 247 -8.96 28.49 10.28
CA SER A 247 -8.16 29.64 10.71
C SER A 247 -7.13 30.00 9.64
#